data_AF-A0A2V9FKJ9-F1
#
_entry.id   AF-A0A2V9FKJ9-F1
#
_cell.length_a   1.000
_cell.length_b   1.000
_cell.length_c   1.000
_cell.angle_alpha   90.00
_cell.angle_beta   90.00
_cell.angle_gamma   90.00
#
_symmetry.space_group_name_H-M   'P 1'
#
loop_
_entity.id
_entity.type
_entity.pdbx_description
1 polymer ?
#
loop_
_entity_poly.entity_id
_entity_poly.type
_entity_poly.pdbx_seq_one_letter_code
_entity_poly.pdbx_strand_id
1 'polypeptide(L)' 'GFARGDVIVEVNHNAVDTFNGLRRALSDLRKGEDVVFKVLRQDESRGLLTVFLAGKVPA' A
#
# COMPACT_ATOMS: atom_id res chain seq x y z
N GLY A 1 -9.92 3.58 -2.86
CA GLY A 1 -9.48 3.07 -1.55
C GLY A 1 -9.01 1.63 -1.66
N PHE A 2 -8.57 1.04 -0.55
CA PHE A 2 -8.25 -0.38 -0.46
C PHE A 2 -9.49 -1.25 -0.71
N ALA A 3 -9.27 -2.42 -1.29
CA ALA A 3 -10.27 -3.47 -1.44
C ALA A 3 -9.77 -4.76 -0.79
N ARG A 4 -10.69 -5.62 -0.39
CA ARG A 4 -10.33 -6.95 0.12
C ARG A 4 -9.56 -7.71 -0.96
N GLY A 5 -8.46 -8.34 -0.56
CA GLY A 5 -7.57 -9.08 -1.47
C GLY A 5 -6.44 -8.25 -2.06
N ASP A 6 -6.38 -6.93 -1.79
CA ASP A 6 -5.19 -6.14 -2.11
C ASP A 6 -3.96 -6.69 -1.37
N VAL A 7 -2.87 -6.87 -2.13
CA VAL A 7 -1.56 -7.21 -1.58
C VAL A 7 -0.66 -5.98 -1.72
N ILE A 8 -0.26 -5.39 -0.60
CA ILE A 8 0.66 -4.25 -0.58
C ILE A 8 2.07 -4.77 -0.89
N VAL A 9 2.72 -4.16 -1.89
CA VAL A 9 4.07 -4.52 -2.32
C VAL A 9 5.06 -3.34 -2.23
N GLU A 10 4.58 -2.10 -2.12
CA GLU A 10 5.43 -0.94 -1.82
C GLU A 10 4.68 0.07 -0.93
N VAL A 11 5.44 0.76 -0.07
CA VAL A 11 5.01 1.94 0.70
C VAL A 11 6.02 3.06 0.43
N ASN A 12 5.56 4.22 -0.05
CA ASN A 12 6.42 5.36 -0.41
C ASN A 12 7.62 4.95 -1.29
N HIS A 13 7.35 4.16 -2.34
CA HIS A 13 8.33 3.61 -3.29
C HIS A 13 9.36 2.64 -2.71
N ASN A 14 9.23 2.25 -1.43
CA ASN A 14 10.05 1.22 -0.82
C ASN A 14 9.33 -0.13 -0.91
N ALA A 15 9.98 -1.12 -1.51
CA ALA A 15 9.46 -2.48 -1.62
C ALA A 15 9.25 -3.11 -0.24
N VAL A 16 8.16 -3.86 -0.14
CA VAL A 16 7.78 -4.60 1.06
C VAL A 16 7.42 -6.02 0.65
N ASP A 17 8.21 -6.96 1.14
CA ASP A 17 8.12 -8.40 0.85
C ASP A 17 7.58 -9.22 2.02
N THR A 18 7.54 -8.63 3.21
CA THR A 18 7.17 -9.29 4.47
C THR A 18 6.21 -8.43 5.29
N PHE A 19 5.38 -9.09 6.09
CA PHE A 19 4.52 -8.41 7.05
C PHE A 19 5.29 -7.52 8.03
N ASN A 20 6.46 -7.98 8.49
CA ASN A 20 7.32 -7.18 9.37
C ASN A 20 7.91 -5.96 8.65
N GLY A 21 8.26 -6.08 7.36
CA GLY A 21 8.66 -4.95 6.53
C GLY A 21 7.54 -3.92 6.40
N LEU A 22 6.31 -4.37 6.15
CA LEU A 22 5.13 -3.50 6.09
C LEU A 22 4.93 -2.74 7.40
N ARG A 23 4.99 -3.46 8.53
CA ARG A 23 4.79 -2.88 9.86
C ARG A 23 5.82 -1.79 10.16
N ARG A 24 7.08 -1.98 9.75
CA ARG A 24 8.14 -0.97 9.89
C ARG A 24 7.90 0.24 9.00
N ALA A 25 7.60 0.02 7.71
CA ALA A 25 7.33 1.11 6.78
C ALA A 25 6.15 1.99 7.25
N LEU A 26 5.12 1.37 7.82
CA LEU A 26 3.98 2.10 8.41
C LEU A 26 4.33 2.84 9.70
N SER A 27 5.24 2.32 10.53
CA SER A 27 5.64 2.99 11.78
C SER A 27 6.50 4.23 11.56
N ASP A 28 7.15 4.33 10.40
CA ASP A 28 7.99 5.47 10.04
C ASP A 28 7.16 6.67 9.53
N LEU A 29 5.89 6.45 9.19
CA LEU A 29 4.97 7.49 8.71
C LEU A 29 4.59 8.46 9.83
N ARG A 30 4.58 9.75 9.50
CA ARG A 30 4.21 10.82 10.42
C ARG A 30 2.75 11.22 10.22
N LYS A 31 2.14 11.70 11.30
CA LYS A 31 0.80 12.32 11.27
C LYS A 31 0.74 13.45 10.24
N GLY A 32 -0.28 13.44 9.39
CA GLY A 32 -0.44 14.42 8.32
C GLY A 32 0.50 14.26 7.13
N GLU A 33 1.34 13.23 7.10
CA GLU A 33 2.20 12.92 5.94
C GLU A 33 1.37 12.32 4.80
N ASP A 34 1.75 12.63 3.56
CA ASP A 34 1.20 11.97 2.38
C ASP A 34 1.86 10.59 2.21
N VAL A 35 1.07 9.59 1.81
CA VAL A 35 1.53 8.22 1.63
C VAL A 35 1.00 7.65 0.33
N VAL A 36 1.84 6.88 -0.36
CA VAL A 36 1.44 6.10 -1.54
C VAL A 36 1.72 4.62 -1.33
N PHE A 37 0.72 3.80 -1.64
CA PHE A 37 0.82 2.36 -1.64
C PHE A 37 0.79 1.85 -3.07
N LYS A 38 1.69 0.94 -3.42
CA LYS A 38 1.52 0.09 -4.60
C LYS A 38 0.91 -1.22 -4.14
N VAL A 39 -0.22 -1.60 -4.75
CA VAL A 39 -0.91 -2.84 -4.46
C VAL A 39 -1.08 -3.68 -5.71
N LEU A 40 -0.99 -4.99 -5.53
CA LEU A 40 -1.46 -5.97 -6.49
C LEU A 40 -2.91 -6.34 -6.16
N ARG A 41 -3.80 -6.21 -7.15
CA ARG A 41 -5.24 -6.45 -6.98
C ARG A 41 -5.72 -7.48 -8.00
N GLN A 42 -6.38 -8.53 -7.53
CA GLN A 42 -7.10 -9.45 -8.40
C GLN A 42 -8.45 -8.82 -8.77
N ASP A 43 -8.65 -8.53 -10.05
CA ASP A 43 -9.91 -8.05 -10.63
C ASP A 43 -10.55 -9.19 -11.44
N GLU A 44 -11.84 -9.42 -11.24
CA GLU A 44 -12.55 -10.56 -11.86
C GLU A 44 -12.58 -10.49 -13.39
N SER A 45 -12.62 -9.29 -13.96
CA SER A 45 -12.71 -9.11 -15.42
C SER A 45 -11.36 -8.88 -16.08
N ARG A 46 -10.41 -8.26 -15.37
CA ARG A 46 -9.13 -7.79 -15.92
C ARG A 46 -7.91 -8.56 -15.44
N GLY A 47 -8.07 -9.49 -14.50
CA GLY A 47 -6.97 -10.25 -13.91
C GLY A 47 -6.16 -9.44 -12.90
N LEU A 48 -4.84 -9.67 -12.83
CA LEU A 48 -3.98 -9.00 -11.85
C LEU A 48 -3.66 -7.56 -12.28
N LEU A 49 -4.04 -6.60 -11.44
CA LEU A 49 -3.79 -5.18 -11.63
C LEU A 49 -2.69 -4.67 -10.70
N THR A 50 -1.88 -3.74 -11.19
CA THR A 50 -1.05 -2.87 -10.34
C THR A 50 -1.81 -1.57 -10.10
N VAL A 51 -2.07 -1.23 -8.85
CA VAL A 51 -2.83 -0.03 -8.47
C VAL A 51 -2.01 0.81 -7.49
N PHE A 52 -1.99 2.12 -7.71
CA PHE A 52 -1.40 3.08 -6.77
C PHE A 52 -2.49 3.77 -5.97
N LEU A 53 -2.42 3.67 -4.64
CA LEU A 53 -3.37 4.25 -3.71
C LEU A 53 -2.66 5.36 -2.92
N ALA A 54 -2.98 6.61 -3.23
CA ALA A 54 -2.52 7.76 -2.46
C ALA A 54 -3.47 8.04 -1.29
N GLY A 55 -2.92 8.54 -0.19
CA GLY A 55 -3.65 8.94 1.00
C GLY A 55 -2.86 9.90 1.87
N LYS A 56 -3.48 10.32 2.97
CA LYS A 56 -2.88 11.17 3.98
C LYS A 56 -3.02 10.50 5.34
N VAL A 57 -1.94 10.45 6.11
CA VAL A 57 -1.92 9.86 7.44
C VAL A 57 -2.80 10.72 8.36
N PRO A 58 -3.79 10.14 9.06
CA PRO A 58 -4.61 10.89 10.01
C PRO A 58 -3.78 11.62 11.06
N ALA A 59 -4.23 12.81 11.46
CA ALA A 59 -3.61 13.62 12.52
C ALA A 59 -3.91 13.06 13.92
#